data_AF-A0A6I3V7H1-F1
#
_entry.id   AF-A0A6I3V7H1-F1
#
_cell.length_a   1.000
_cell.length_b   1.000
_cell.length_c   1.000
_cell.angle_alpha   90.00
_cell.angle_beta   90.00
_cell.angle_gamma   90.00
#
_symmetry.space_group_name_H-M   'P 1'
#
loop_
_entity.id
_entity.type
_entity.pdbx_description
1 polymer ?
#
loop_
_entity_poly.entity_id
_entity_poly.type
_entity_poly.pdbx_seq_one_letter_code
_entity_poly.pdbx_strand_id
1 'polypeptide(L)' 'LLHADETSYRVLESDSQLTYYWTFLSGKAEKQGITLYHHDQCRSGSVVQEFLGDYSGYVHCDILRQ' A
#
# COMPACT_ATOMS: atom_id res chain seq x y z
N LEU A 1 3.64 9.45 10.57
CA LEU A 1 2.40 9.15 9.78
C LEU A 1 2.83 8.53 8.47
N LEU A 2 2.25 7.41 8.05
CA LEU A 2 2.43 6.88 6.71
C LEU A 2 1.25 7.23 5.82
N HIS A 3 1.52 7.52 4.55
CA HIS A 3 0.53 7.62 3.50
C HIS A 3 0.58 6.34 2.68
N ALA A 4 -0.57 5.70 2.47
CA ALA A 4 -0.71 4.52 1.63
C ALA A 4 -1.65 4.82 0.47
N ASP A 5 -1.23 4.45 -0.75
CA ASP A 5 -1.99 4.61 -1.98
C ASP A 5 -1.63 3.46 -2.94
N GLU A 6 -2.57 3.06 -3.77
CA GLU A 6 -2.37 2.00 -4.76
C GLU A 6 -2.68 2.46 -6.18
N THR A 7 -2.00 1.85 -7.14
CA THR A 7 -2.31 2.01 -8.56
C THR A 7 -2.45 0.65 -9.22
N SER A 8 -3.53 0.47 -9.98
CA SER A 8 -3.75 -0.76 -10.73
C SER A 8 -2.82 -0.85 -11.93
N TYR A 9 -2.29 -2.03 -12.20
CA TYR A 9 -1.53 -2.36 -13.40
C TYR A 9 -1.84 -3.79 -13.84
N ARG A 10 -1.37 -4.16 -15.04
CA ARG A 10 -1.49 -5.53 -15.57
C ARG A 10 -0.11 -6.17 -15.62
N VAL A 11 0.06 -7.25 -14.87
CA VAL A 11 1.22 -8.14 -15.02
C VAL A 11 1.05 -8.96 -16.30
N LEU A 12 2.10 -9.01 -17.12
CA LEU A 12 2.13 -9.89 -18.31
C LEU A 12 2.08 -11.35 -17.85
N GLU A 13 1.33 -12.19 -18.57
CA GLU A 13 1.18 -13.63 -18.27
C GLU A 13 0.59 -13.96 -16.88
N SER A 14 -0.13 -13.01 -16.26
CA SER A 14 -0.91 -13.26 -15.04
C SER A 14 -2.33 -13.72 -15.38
N ASP A 15 -2.86 -14.67 -14.62
CA ASP A 15 -4.27 -15.08 -14.68
C ASP A 15 -5.22 -13.96 -14.21
N SER A 16 -4.70 -12.98 -13.43
CA SER A 16 -5.48 -11.83 -12.99
C SER A 16 -5.42 -10.68 -13.99
N GLN A 17 -6.60 -10.14 -14.34
CA GLN A 17 -6.74 -8.98 -15.23
C GLN A 17 -6.32 -7.65 -14.57
N LEU A 18 -6.30 -7.62 -13.24
CA LEU A 18 -5.99 -6.45 -12.41
C LEU A 18 -5.08 -6.86 -11.26
N THR A 19 -3.98 -6.13 -11.13
CA THR A 19 -3.03 -6.22 -10.04
C THR A 19 -2.73 -4.82 -9.53
N TYR A 20 -2.18 -4.70 -8.33
CA TYR A 20 -1.95 -3.40 -7.70
C TYR A 20 -0.50 -3.28 -7.25
N TYR A 21 0.06 -2.09 -7.45
CA TYR A 21 1.25 -1.65 -6.74
C TYR A 21 0.82 -0.67 -5.66
N TRP A 22 1.15 -1.02 -4.43
CA TRP A 22 0.99 -0.20 -3.25
C TRP A 22 2.24 0.61 -2.98
N THR A 23 2.04 1.86 -2.61
CA THR A 23 3.10 2.76 -2.16
C THR A 23 2.85 3.15 -0.72
N PHE A 24 3.90 3.08 0.10
CA PHE A 24 3.88 3.54 1.48
C PHE A 24 4.94 4.61 1.67
N LEU A 25 4.51 5.83 1.97
CA LEU A 25 5.37 7.00 2.03
C LEU A 25 5.32 7.62 3.42
N SER A 26 6.49 7.97 3.95
CA SER A 26 6.58 8.89 5.09
C SER A 26 5.93 10.24 4.76
N GLY A 27 5.36 10.87 5.79
CA GLY A 27 4.94 12.28 5.69
C GLY A 27 6.11 13.20 5.31
N LYS A 28 5.81 14.31 4.62
CA LYS A 28 6.82 15.24 4.09
C LYS A 28 7.76 15.85 5.13
N ALA A 29 7.34 15.91 6.39
CA ALA A 29 8.09 16.50 7.50
C ALA A 29 8.95 15.48 8.28
N GLU A 30 8.89 14.19 7.91
CA GLU A 30 9.65 13.14 8.59
C GLU A 30 11.16 13.34 8.36
N LYS A 31 11.95 13.35 9.43
CA LYS A 31 13.41 13.58 9.39
C LYS A 31 14.15 12.47 8.62
N GLN A 32 13.62 11.26 8.66
CA GLN A 32 14.10 10.11 7.90
C GLN A 32 12.87 9.49 7.22
N GLY A 33 12.65 9.87 5.97
CA GLY A 33 11.53 9.36 5.19
C GLY A 33 11.81 7.97 4.63
N ILE A 34 10.76 7.16 4.52
CA ILE A 34 10.77 5.90 3.78
C ILE A 34 9.81 5.98 2.59
N THR A 35 10.14 5.20 1.57
CA THR A 35 9.25 4.88 0.45
C THR A 35 9.33 3.38 0.23
N LEU A 36 8.21 2.68 0.40
CA LEU A 36 8.09 1.24 0.16
C LEU A 36 7.14 0.99 -1.00
N TYR A 37 7.43 -0.05 -1.77
CA TYR A 37 6.59 -0.54 -2.86
C TYR A 37 6.22 -1.99 -2.60
N HIS A 38 4.95 -2.34 -2.83
CA HIS A 38 4.47 -3.70 -2.64
C HIS A 38 3.49 -4.07 -3.75
N HIS A 39 3.74 -5.19 -4.43
CA HIS A 39 2.79 -5.75 -5.39
C HIS A 39 1.82 -6.68 -4.67
N ASP A 40 0.52 -6.47 -4.91
CA ASP A 40 -0.53 -7.38 -4.47
C ASP A 40 -1.59 -7.58 -5.58
N GLN A 41 -2.39 -8.63 -5.50
CA GLN A 41 -3.50 -8.88 -6.44
C GLN A 41 -4.78 -8.15 -6.02
N CYS A 42 -4.87 -7.72 -4.76
CA CYS A 42 -6.06 -7.16 -4.14
C CYS A 42 -5.94 -5.64 -3.90
N ARG A 43 -7.08 -4.96 -4.04
CA ARG A 43 -7.31 -3.58 -3.56
C ARG A 43 -8.13 -3.64 -2.27
N SER A 44 -7.47 -3.96 -1.17
CA SER A 44 -8.10 -4.15 0.14
C SER A 44 -7.26 -3.53 1.25
N GLY A 45 -7.95 -3.01 2.28
CA GLY A 45 -7.29 -2.53 3.50
C GLY A 45 -6.57 -3.63 4.28
N SER A 46 -6.87 -4.91 4.01
CA SER A 46 -6.14 -6.05 4.56
C SER A 46 -4.68 -6.08 4.09
N VAL A 47 -4.41 -5.70 2.83
CA VAL A 47 -3.04 -5.66 2.28
C VAL A 47 -2.16 -4.71 3.10
N VAL A 48 -2.70 -3.54 3.46
CA VAL A 48 -2.00 -2.55 4.30
C VAL A 48 -1.68 -3.14 5.69
N GLN A 49 -2.63 -3.85 6.30
CA GLN A 49 -2.46 -4.44 7.63
C GLN A 49 -1.43 -5.57 7.61
N GLU A 50 -1.52 -6.47 6.63
CA GLU A 50 -0.62 -7.60 6.48
C GLU A 50 0.81 -7.16 6.16
N PHE A 51 0.97 -6.18 5.26
CA PHE A 51 2.29 -5.68 4.85
C PHE A 51 2.98 -4.86 5.94
N LEU A 52 2.26 -3.98 6.64
CA LEU A 52 2.85 -3.14 7.70
C LEU A 52 2.97 -3.87 9.04
N GLY A 53 2.30 -5.00 9.22
CA GLY A 53 2.42 -5.86 10.39
C GLY A 53 2.11 -5.14 11.71
N ASP A 54 3.10 -5.08 12.60
CA ASP A 54 3.00 -4.49 13.93
C ASP A 54 3.26 -2.97 13.96
N TYR A 55 3.22 -2.30 12.80
CA TYR A 55 3.32 -0.85 12.73
C TYR A 55 2.26 -0.18 13.61
N SER A 56 2.73 0.44 14.70
CA SER A 56 1.88 1.06 15.73
C SER A 56 1.51 2.51 15.43
N GLY A 57 1.99 3.06 14.32
CA GLY A 57 1.68 4.42 13.89
C GLY A 57 0.37 4.52 13.10
N TYR A 58 0.04 5.75 12.72
CA TYR A 58 -1.12 6.01 11.89
C TYR A 58 -0.79 5.83 10.41
N VAL A 59 -1.77 5.30 9.66
CA VAL A 59 -1.76 5.21 8.21
C VAL A 59 -2.92 6.05 7.67
N HIS A 60 -2.61 6.97 6.77
CA HIS A 60 -3.59 7.71 5.98
C HIS A 60 -3.76 6.99 4.64
N CYS A 61 -4.99 6.56 4.35
CA CYS A 61 -5.35 5.84 3.15
C CYS A 61 -6.83 6.13 2.84
N ASP A 62 -7.20 6.11 1.56
CA ASP A 62 -8.57 6.37 1.08
C ASP A 62 -9.43 5.10 1.01
N ILE A 63 -8.88 3.93 1.37
CA ILE A 63 -9.57 2.66 1.32
C ILE A 63 -10.62 2.49 2.42
N LEU A 64 -11.79 1.99 2.02
CA LEU A 64 -12.85 1.58 2.93
C LEU A 64 -12.38 0.37 3.75
N ARG A 65 -12.47 0.44 5.09
CA ARG A 65 -12.39 -0.76 5.93
C ARG A 65 -13.56 -1.67 5.55
N GLN A 66 -13.25 -2.83 4.97
CA GLN A 66 -14.22 -3.92 4.80
C GLN A 66 -14.34 -4.71 6.10
#